data_AF-A0AAN7L992-F1
#
_entry.id   AF-A0AAN7L992-F1
#
_cell.length_a   1.000
_cell.length_b   1.000
_cell.length_c   1.000
_cell.angle_alpha   90.00
_cell.angle_beta   90.00
_cell.angle_gamma   90.00
#
_symmetry.space_group_name_H-M   'P 1'
#
loop_
_entity.id
_entity.type
_entity.pdbx_description
1 polymer ?
#
loop_
_entity_poly.entity_id
_entity_poly.type
_entity_poly.pdbx_seq_one_letter_code
_entity_poly.pdbx_strand_id
1 'polypeptide(L)'
;MALRPLENALPMAPLERPKKQAKLAPPTTMKKQKTDVVVVNDENQAPLLPHPSSGDAAIDYMPSDNLSALPDPLLKIQSLMDGLESKDWTVICESLNTARQIVLFHSDLMTPMLERVVLILVKAMKNPRSALCKTSIMASSDIFKAYGDKLLLDETQSDAFSQMEHDS
;
A
#
# COMPACT_ATOMS: atom_id res chain seq x y z
N MET A 1 27.41 39.19 20.50
CA MET A 1 28.13 38.45 19.44
C MET A 1 28.87 37.27 20.06
N ALA A 2 29.06 36.21 19.26
CA ALA A 2 29.73 34.92 19.52
C ALA A 2 28.85 33.81 20.11
N LEU A 3 28.30 32.98 19.21
CA LEU A 3 27.75 31.65 19.48
C LEU A 3 28.91 30.67 19.74
N ARG A 4 28.78 29.78 20.73
CA ARG A 4 29.72 28.67 20.95
C ARG A 4 29.19 27.37 20.33
N PRO A 5 30.04 26.55 19.68
CA PRO A 5 29.61 25.28 19.07
C PRO A 5 29.37 24.20 20.13
N LEU A 6 28.32 23.38 19.93
CA LEU A 6 28.04 22.17 20.70
C LEU A 6 28.58 20.95 19.94
N GLU A 7 29.82 20.59 20.25
CA GLU A 7 30.47 19.35 19.85
C GLU A 7 30.03 18.21 20.79
N ASN A 8 28.93 17.56 20.45
CA ASN A 8 28.40 16.40 21.17
C ASN A 8 28.94 15.11 20.51
N ALA A 9 30.15 14.70 20.88
CA ALA A 9 30.73 13.43 20.47
C ALA A 9 30.42 12.34 21.52
N LEU A 10 29.60 11.35 21.15
CA LEU A 10 29.41 10.13 21.96
C LEU A 10 30.60 9.17 21.74
N PRO A 11 31.17 8.57 22.81
CA PRO A 11 32.32 7.66 22.69
C PRO A 11 31.92 6.31 22.06
N MET A 12 32.58 5.95 20.96
CA MET A 12 32.55 4.61 20.36
C MET A 12 33.40 3.64 21.19
N ALA A 13 32.76 2.63 21.80
CA ALA A 13 33.44 1.47 22.37
C ALA A 13 33.56 0.35 21.31
N PRO A 14 34.72 -0.35 21.19
CA PRO A 14 34.89 -1.50 20.31
C PRO A 14 34.73 -2.83 21.08
N LEU A 15 33.95 -3.78 20.57
CA LEU A 15 34.01 -5.18 21.02
C LEU A 15 33.65 -6.18 19.90
N GLU A 16 34.40 -7.29 19.93
CA GLU A 16 34.75 -8.22 18.87
C GLU A 16 33.62 -9.12 18.31
N ARG A 17 33.75 -9.53 17.03
CA ARG A 17 33.05 -10.69 16.45
C ARG A 17 34.01 -11.88 16.27
N PRO A 18 33.64 -13.13 16.62
CA PRO A 18 34.56 -14.27 16.62
C PRO A 18 34.88 -14.83 15.23
N LYS A 19 36.12 -15.27 15.06
CA LYS A 19 36.71 -15.94 13.88
C LYS A 19 36.24 -17.40 13.77
N LYS A 20 35.85 -17.86 12.58
CA LYS A 20 35.83 -19.29 12.21
C LYS A 20 36.58 -19.49 10.89
N GLN A 21 37.59 -20.35 10.93
CA GLN A 21 38.58 -20.63 9.88
C GLN A 21 38.10 -21.75 8.93
N ALA A 22 38.53 -21.73 7.65
CA ALA A 22 39.05 -22.90 6.92
C ALA A 22 39.69 -22.56 5.55
N LYS A 23 41.00 -22.86 5.47
CA LYS A 23 41.99 -23.15 4.39
C LYS A 23 41.69 -23.04 2.87
N LEU A 24 42.69 -22.44 2.20
CA LEU A 24 43.23 -22.52 0.81
C LEU A 24 43.36 -23.98 0.25
N ALA A 25 43.40 -24.38 -1.04
CA ALA A 25 43.41 -23.83 -2.43
C ALA A 25 43.46 -25.06 -3.43
N PRO A 26 43.85 -25.02 -4.74
CA PRO A 26 43.48 -24.27 -5.97
C PRO A 26 43.15 -25.24 -7.19
N PRO A 27 43.50 -24.97 -8.48
CA PRO A 27 42.82 -24.15 -9.51
C PRO A 27 42.47 -24.92 -10.82
N THR A 28 41.55 -24.47 -11.68
CA THR A 28 41.64 -24.74 -13.15
C THR A 28 40.78 -23.85 -14.07
N THR A 29 41.45 -23.32 -15.10
CA THR A 29 41.00 -23.06 -16.50
C THR A 29 39.92 -22.04 -16.84
N MET A 30 40.40 -20.86 -17.23
CA MET A 30 40.18 -20.16 -18.52
C MET A 30 38.86 -20.42 -19.28
N LYS A 31 38.08 -19.36 -19.51
CA LYS A 31 37.60 -18.97 -20.85
C LYS A 31 37.33 -17.47 -20.92
N LYS A 32 37.74 -16.93 -22.06
CA LYS A 32 37.92 -15.54 -22.43
C LYS A 32 36.79 -15.17 -23.38
N GLN A 33 35.97 -14.18 -23.05
CA GLN A 33 35.17 -13.49 -24.05
C GLN A 33 35.39 -11.99 -23.91
N LYS A 34 36.00 -11.45 -24.96
CA LYS A 34 36.28 -10.05 -25.20
C LYS A 34 35.04 -9.45 -25.86
N THR A 35 34.62 -8.28 -25.42
CA THR A 35 33.90 -7.31 -26.25
C THR A 35 34.15 -5.92 -25.70
N ASP A 36 34.04 -4.97 -26.61
CA ASP A 36 34.86 -3.78 -26.77
C ASP A 36 34.75 -2.71 -25.69
N VAL A 37 35.83 -1.95 -25.56
CA VAL A 37 35.94 -0.79 -24.70
C VAL A 37 35.29 0.39 -25.41
N VAL A 38 34.19 0.90 -24.86
CA VAL A 38 33.89 2.33 -24.90
C VAL A 38 33.71 2.78 -23.46
N VAL A 39 34.79 3.34 -22.91
CA VAL A 39 34.75 4.12 -21.68
C VAL A 39 34.01 5.40 -21.99
N VAL A 40 32.73 5.45 -21.61
CA VAL A 40 32.08 6.70 -21.25
C VAL A 40 31.86 6.62 -19.75
N ASN A 41 32.50 7.53 -19.03
CA ASN A 41 32.34 7.71 -17.61
C ASN A 41 30.91 8.18 -17.33
N ASP A 42 30.02 7.26 -16.98
CA ASP A 42 28.66 7.58 -16.49
C ASP A 42 28.56 7.13 -15.03
N GLU A 43 29.12 7.97 -14.15
CA GLU A 43 29.23 7.75 -12.70
C GLU A 43 27.89 7.97 -11.96
N ASN A 44 26.75 7.77 -12.64
CA ASN A 44 25.42 7.91 -12.04
C ASN A 44 24.38 6.93 -12.60
N GLN A 45 24.77 5.67 -12.81
CA GLN A 45 23.78 4.59 -12.82
C GLN A 45 23.75 3.87 -11.47
N ALA A 46 22.64 4.06 -10.76
CA ALA A 46 22.32 3.23 -9.60
C ALA A 46 22.31 1.75 -10.04
N PRO A 47 22.96 0.84 -9.30
CA PRO A 47 22.86 -0.59 -9.58
C PRO A 47 21.38 -0.98 -9.66
N LEU A 48 20.98 -1.57 -10.79
CA LEU A 48 19.70 -2.29 -10.90
C LEU A 48 19.79 -3.47 -9.93
N LEU A 49 19.47 -3.20 -8.67
CA LEU A 49 19.29 -4.24 -7.67
C LEU A 49 18.20 -5.16 -8.22
N PRO A 50 18.42 -6.48 -8.29
CA PRO A 50 17.32 -7.39 -8.53
C PRO A 50 16.23 -7.06 -7.53
N HIS A 51 15.01 -6.84 -8.03
CA HIS A 51 13.81 -6.60 -7.24
C HIS A 51 13.88 -7.42 -5.96
N PRO A 52 13.57 -6.85 -4.78
CA PRO A 52 13.63 -7.62 -3.56
C PRO A 52 12.72 -8.83 -3.75
N SER A 53 13.34 -10.01 -3.81
CA SER A 53 12.70 -11.27 -3.46
C SER A 53 12.45 -11.18 -1.95
N SER A 54 11.51 -10.33 -1.58
CA SER A 54 11.08 -10.12 -0.22
C SER A 54 10.14 -11.27 0.07
N GLY A 55 10.37 -12.03 1.14
CA GLY A 55 9.41 -13.01 1.65
C GLY A 55 8.13 -12.38 2.21
N ASP A 56 7.76 -11.22 1.69
CA ASP A 56 6.50 -10.52 1.89
C ASP A 56 5.62 -10.91 0.70
N ALA A 57 4.40 -11.42 0.95
CA ALA A 57 3.49 -11.77 -0.12
C ALA A 57 3.38 -10.57 -1.08
N ALA A 58 3.81 -10.73 -2.33
CA ALA A 58 3.87 -9.64 -3.28
C ALA A 58 2.44 -9.20 -3.61
N ILE A 59 1.97 -8.14 -2.94
CA ILE A 59 0.69 -7.51 -3.24
C ILE A 59 0.83 -6.76 -4.56
N ASP A 60 0.00 -7.12 -5.54
CA ASP A 60 -0.08 -6.40 -6.81
C ASP A 60 -0.84 -5.07 -6.62
N TYR A 61 -0.26 -3.98 -7.11
CA TYR A 61 -0.80 -2.64 -6.99
C TYR A 61 -1.31 -2.17 -8.34
N MET A 62 -2.53 -2.56 -8.68
CA MET A 62 -3.18 -2.13 -9.91
C MET A 62 -3.83 -0.75 -9.73
N PRO A 63 -3.50 0.26 -10.57
CA PRO A 63 -4.16 1.56 -10.52
C PRO A 63 -5.64 1.44 -10.91
N SER A 64 -6.46 2.39 -10.47
CA SER A 64 -7.92 2.34 -10.64
C SER A 64 -8.35 2.25 -12.10
N ASP A 65 -7.63 2.92 -13.00
CA ASP A 65 -7.93 2.96 -14.44
C ASP A 65 -7.70 1.60 -15.15
N ASN A 66 -6.93 0.71 -14.51
CA ASN A 66 -6.65 -0.64 -15.01
C ASN A 66 -7.55 -1.71 -14.36
N LEU A 67 -8.40 -1.34 -13.41
CA LEU A 67 -9.34 -2.28 -12.80
C LEU A 67 -10.41 -2.68 -13.82
N SER A 68 -10.87 -3.92 -13.73
CA SER A 68 -11.98 -4.44 -14.52
C SER A 68 -13.15 -4.85 -13.62
N ALA A 69 -14.35 -4.83 -14.20
CA ALA A 69 -15.56 -5.30 -13.53
C ALA A 69 -15.45 -6.79 -13.18
N LEU A 70 -16.04 -7.16 -12.04
CA LEU A 70 -16.11 -8.56 -11.62
C LEU A 70 -17.22 -9.28 -12.41
N PRO A 71 -16.99 -10.54 -12.84
CA PRO A 71 -17.98 -11.28 -13.62
C PRO A 71 -19.27 -11.57 -12.84
N ASP A 72 -19.19 -11.77 -11.53
CA ASP A 72 -20.34 -11.92 -10.64
C ASP A 72 -20.08 -11.20 -9.30
N PRO A 73 -20.47 -9.90 -9.20
CA PRO A 73 -20.20 -9.11 -8.01
C PRO A 73 -21.07 -9.54 -6.81
N LEU A 74 -22.26 -10.10 -7.04
CA LEU A 74 -23.17 -10.51 -5.97
C LEU A 74 -22.64 -11.71 -5.19
N LEU A 75 -22.13 -12.73 -5.90
CA LEU A 75 -21.49 -13.88 -5.24
C LEU A 75 -20.23 -13.48 -4.47
N LYS A 76 -19.56 -12.40 -4.91
CA LYS A 76 -18.29 -11.96 -4.32
C LYS A 76 -18.49 -11.14 -3.04
N ILE A 77 -19.65 -10.53 -2.82
CA ILE A 77 -19.92 -9.69 -1.64
C ILE A 77 -19.75 -10.46 -0.33
N GLN A 78 -20.30 -11.68 -0.21
CA GLN A 78 -20.16 -12.44 1.02
C GLN A 78 -18.68 -12.76 1.32
N SER A 79 -17.98 -13.29 0.33
CA SER A 79 -16.54 -13.58 0.43
C SER A 79 -15.70 -12.33 0.69
N LEU A 80 -16.09 -11.18 0.15
CA LEU A 80 -15.46 -9.90 0.42
C LEU A 80 -15.55 -9.57 1.92
N MET A 81 -16.77 -9.61 2.47
CA MET A 81 -17.01 -9.25 3.87
C MET A 81 -16.26 -10.19 4.82
N ASP A 82 -16.30 -11.49 4.56
CA ASP A 82 -15.56 -12.48 5.35
C ASP A 82 -14.05 -12.21 5.31
N GLY A 83 -13.51 -11.85 4.14
CA GLY A 83 -12.10 -11.53 3.99
C GLY A 83 -11.69 -10.18 4.61
N LEU A 84 -12.58 -9.18 4.62
CA LEU A 84 -12.34 -7.90 5.31
C LEU A 84 -12.27 -8.07 6.84
N GLU A 85 -12.96 -9.07 7.38
CA GLU A 85 -12.94 -9.41 8.82
C GLU A 85 -11.84 -10.43 9.18
N SER A 86 -11.02 -10.83 8.20
CA SER A 86 -9.90 -11.75 8.42
C SER A 86 -8.85 -11.18 9.39
N LYS A 87 -8.13 -12.08 10.06
CA LYS A 87 -6.94 -11.73 10.85
C LYS A 87 -5.68 -11.67 9.98
N ASP A 88 -5.73 -12.28 8.80
CA ASP A 88 -4.63 -12.29 7.85
C ASP A 88 -4.64 -10.99 7.03
N TRP A 89 -3.57 -10.23 7.15
CA TRP A 89 -3.42 -8.95 6.45
C TRP A 89 -3.40 -9.11 4.93
N THR A 90 -2.95 -10.25 4.41
CA THR A 90 -2.93 -10.53 2.97
C THR A 90 -4.35 -10.69 2.43
N VAL A 91 -5.18 -11.44 3.15
CA VAL A 91 -6.61 -11.59 2.84
C VAL A 91 -7.34 -10.25 2.91
N ILE A 92 -7.02 -9.39 3.90
CA ILE A 92 -7.59 -8.03 3.94
C ILE A 92 -7.14 -7.22 2.71
N CYS A 93 -5.88 -7.30 2.29
CA CYS A 93 -5.42 -6.64 1.06
C CYS A 93 -6.18 -7.11 -0.19
N GLU A 94 -6.35 -8.43 -0.35
CA GLU A 94 -7.10 -9.02 -1.47
C GLU A 94 -8.58 -8.58 -1.45
N SER A 95 -9.20 -8.60 -0.27
CA SER A 95 -10.56 -8.10 -0.08
C SER A 95 -10.66 -6.61 -0.37
N LEU A 96 -9.72 -5.77 0.07
CA LEU A 96 -9.73 -4.34 -0.27
C LEU A 96 -9.56 -4.11 -1.78
N ASN A 97 -8.75 -4.91 -2.47
CA ASN A 97 -8.66 -4.85 -3.94
C ASN A 97 -9.97 -5.27 -4.62
N THR A 98 -10.66 -6.29 -4.09
CA THR A 98 -11.99 -6.67 -4.56
C THR A 98 -13.01 -5.55 -4.31
N ALA A 99 -12.95 -4.90 -3.14
CA ALA A 99 -13.80 -3.77 -2.80
C ALA A 99 -13.63 -2.60 -3.79
N ARG A 100 -12.39 -2.32 -4.22
CA ARG A 100 -12.10 -1.30 -5.25
C ARG A 100 -12.85 -1.57 -6.54
N GLN A 101 -12.86 -2.82 -7.01
CA GLN A 101 -13.59 -3.21 -8.22
C GLN A 101 -15.11 -3.05 -8.02
N ILE A 102 -15.66 -3.54 -6.91
CA ILE A 102 -17.11 -3.43 -6.65
C ILE A 102 -17.53 -1.97 -6.57
N VAL A 103 -16.77 -1.13 -5.87
CA VAL A 103 -17.10 0.28 -5.69
C VAL A 103 -17.08 1.05 -7.02
N LEU A 104 -16.14 0.77 -7.93
CA LEU A 104 -16.05 1.50 -9.20
C LEU A 104 -17.08 1.04 -10.24
N PHE A 105 -17.41 -0.26 -10.28
CA PHE A 105 -18.28 -0.83 -11.32
C PHE A 105 -19.70 -1.15 -10.84
N HIS A 106 -19.90 -1.31 -9.52
CA HIS A 106 -21.13 -1.77 -8.90
C HIS A 106 -21.37 -1.08 -7.54
N SER A 107 -21.19 0.24 -7.47
CA SER A 107 -21.27 1.03 -6.22
C SER A 107 -22.58 0.79 -5.45
N ASP A 108 -23.71 0.61 -6.13
CA ASP A 108 -24.99 0.36 -5.46
C ASP A 108 -24.95 -0.87 -4.53
N LEU A 109 -24.20 -1.91 -4.89
CA LEU A 109 -24.07 -3.14 -4.11
C LEU A 109 -23.28 -2.96 -2.81
N MET A 110 -22.33 -2.02 -2.80
CA MET A 110 -21.49 -1.75 -1.64
C MET A 110 -22.14 -0.73 -0.68
N THR A 111 -23.11 0.05 -1.14
CA THR A 111 -23.83 1.06 -0.34
C THR A 111 -24.32 0.56 1.04
N PRO A 112 -25.06 -0.57 1.16
CA PRO A 112 -25.56 -1.03 2.47
C PRO A 112 -24.44 -1.48 3.43
N MET A 113 -23.21 -1.65 2.94
CA MET A 113 -22.07 -2.14 3.71
C MET A 113 -20.97 -1.08 3.86
N LEU A 114 -21.16 0.10 3.26
CA LEU A 114 -20.13 1.11 3.08
C LEU A 114 -19.57 1.58 4.43
N GLU A 115 -20.42 1.81 5.42
CA GLU A 115 -20.00 2.19 6.77
C GLU A 115 -19.01 1.18 7.37
N ARG A 116 -19.33 -0.13 7.27
CA ARG A 116 -18.47 -1.20 7.78
C ARG A 116 -17.15 -1.26 7.00
N VAL A 117 -17.20 -1.12 5.67
CA VAL A 117 -16.00 -1.12 4.83
C VAL A 117 -15.09 0.06 5.18
N VAL A 118 -15.64 1.26 5.36
CA VAL A 118 -14.88 2.46 5.76
C VAL A 118 -14.23 2.27 7.13
N LEU A 119 -14.93 1.68 8.09
CA LEU A 119 -14.36 1.39 9.41
C LEU A 119 -13.14 0.45 9.33
N ILE A 120 -13.25 -0.62 8.54
CA ILE A 120 -12.16 -1.57 8.32
C ILE A 120 -10.99 -0.90 7.60
N LEU A 121 -11.30 -0.06 6.61
CA LEU A 121 -10.33 0.68 5.84
C LEU A 121 -9.54 1.68 6.70
N VAL A 122 -10.18 2.41 7.61
CA VAL A 122 -9.51 3.30 8.58
C VAL A 122 -8.59 2.51 9.51
N LYS A 123 -9.03 1.33 9.96
CA LYS A 123 -8.19 0.44 10.77
C LYS A 123 -6.98 -0.07 9.98
N ALA A 124 -7.16 -0.40 8.71
CA ALA A 124 -6.12 -0.90 7.82
C ALA A 124 -5.09 0.20 7.44
N MET A 125 -5.51 1.46 7.30
CA MET A 125 -4.60 2.61 7.12
C MET A 125 -3.64 2.82 8.29
N LYS A 126 -4.04 2.43 9.51
CA LYS A 126 -3.21 2.53 10.73
C LYS A 126 -2.31 1.32 10.95
N ASN A 127 -2.32 0.33 10.05
CA ASN A 127 -1.51 -0.86 10.17
C ASN A 127 -0.04 -0.54 9.82
N PRO A 128 0.96 -1.05 10.57
CA PRO A 128 2.38 -0.80 10.29
C PRO A 128 2.87 -1.42 8.98
N ARG A 129 2.11 -2.34 8.36
CA ARG A 129 2.44 -2.91 7.07
C ARG A 129 2.12 -1.93 5.95
N SER A 130 3.14 -1.51 5.23
CA SER A 130 3.03 -0.59 4.10
C SER A 130 2.09 -1.10 3.01
N ALA A 131 2.07 -2.41 2.74
CA ALA A 131 1.20 -3.00 1.74
C ALA A 131 -0.28 -2.80 2.06
N LEU A 132 -0.69 -3.13 3.28
CA LEU A 132 -2.07 -2.95 3.73
C LEU A 132 -2.44 -1.46 3.79
N CYS A 133 -1.56 -0.60 4.30
CA CYS A 133 -1.78 0.84 4.34
C CYS A 133 -1.98 1.41 2.92
N LYS A 134 -1.09 1.07 1.97
CA LYS A 134 -1.17 1.53 0.58
C LYS A 134 -2.45 1.05 -0.09
N THR A 135 -2.80 -0.23 0.03
CA THR A 135 -4.05 -0.77 -0.54
C THR A 135 -5.28 -0.07 0.05
N SER A 136 -5.26 0.25 1.34
CA SER A 136 -6.35 0.99 2.00
C SER A 136 -6.49 2.42 1.48
N ILE A 137 -5.37 3.10 1.21
CA ILE A 137 -5.37 4.44 0.60
C ILE A 137 -5.92 4.39 -0.82
N MET A 138 -5.51 3.41 -1.62
CA MET A 138 -6.04 3.22 -2.98
C MET A 138 -7.54 2.94 -2.95
N ALA A 139 -8.00 2.08 -2.03
CA ALA A 139 -9.41 1.82 -1.82
C ALA A 139 -10.19 3.07 -1.37
N SER A 140 -9.60 3.90 -0.52
CA SER A 140 -10.21 5.16 -0.08
C SER A 140 -10.47 6.08 -1.27
N SER A 141 -9.46 6.25 -2.13
CA SER A 141 -9.57 7.04 -3.35
C SER A 141 -10.71 6.55 -4.23
N ASP A 142 -10.82 5.23 -4.43
CA ASP A 142 -11.88 4.64 -5.28
C ASP A 142 -13.28 4.81 -4.67
N ILE A 143 -13.40 4.70 -3.34
CA ILE A 143 -14.63 5.01 -2.60
C ILE A 143 -15.04 6.47 -2.78
N PHE A 144 -14.12 7.42 -2.60
CA PHE A 144 -14.45 8.83 -2.81
C PHE A 144 -14.79 9.15 -4.27
N LYS A 145 -14.17 8.48 -5.24
CA LYS A 145 -14.55 8.62 -6.65
C LYS A 145 -15.97 8.12 -6.92
N ALA A 146 -16.39 7.02 -6.32
CA ALA A 146 -17.71 6.43 -6.56
C ALA A 146 -18.85 7.07 -5.76
N TYR A 147 -18.55 7.55 -4.55
CA TYR A 147 -19.57 8.06 -3.61
C TYR A 147 -19.41 9.53 -3.26
N GLY A 148 -18.38 10.24 -3.73
CA GLY A 148 -18.10 11.62 -3.33
C GLY A 148 -19.33 12.52 -3.40
N ASP A 149 -20.04 12.50 -4.53
CA ASP A 149 -21.27 13.29 -4.69
C ASP A 149 -22.37 12.83 -3.74
N LYS A 150 -22.58 11.52 -3.58
CA LYS A 150 -23.64 10.96 -2.70
C LYS A 150 -23.38 11.25 -1.22
N LEU A 151 -22.12 11.19 -0.78
CA LEU A 151 -21.71 11.43 0.60
C LEU A 151 -21.75 12.92 0.96
N LEU A 152 -21.46 13.80 0.00
CA LEU A 152 -21.48 15.25 0.22
C LEU A 152 -22.88 15.84 0.10
N LEU A 153 -23.75 15.24 -0.73
CA LEU A 153 -25.13 15.69 -0.93
C LEU A 153 -26.10 15.22 0.16
N ASP A 154 -25.69 14.33 1.08
CA ASP A 154 -26.52 13.90 2.22
C ASP A 154 -26.58 14.97 3.34
N GLU A 155 -25.89 16.10 3.18
CA GLU A 155 -26.11 17.30 3.97
C GLU A 155 -27.35 18.07 3.48
N THR A 156 -28.55 17.54 3.72
CA THR A 156 -29.61 18.37 4.30
C THR A 156 -30.72 17.50 4.88
N GLN A 157 -30.85 17.57 6.20
CA GLN A 157 -32.15 17.71 6.83
C GLN A 157 -32.86 18.97 6.28
N SER A 158 -33.23 18.98 4.99
CA SER A 158 -33.95 20.11 4.37
C SER A 158 -35.33 20.31 5.01
N ASP A 159 -35.81 19.30 5.75
CA ASP A 159 -37.08 19.34 6.47
C ASP A 159 -36.97 19.90 7.89
N ALA A 160 -35.76 20.01 8.49
CA ALA A 160 -35.63 20.50 9.86
C ALA A 160 -35.68 22.04 9.96
N PHE A 161 -35.25 22.76 8.92
CA PHE A 161 -35.33 24.23 8.88
C PHE A 161 -36.62 24.76 8.25
N SER A 162 -37.27 23.97 7.38
CA SER A 162 -38.52 24.39 6.73
C SER A 162 -39.72 24.41 7.68
N GLN A 163 -39.63 23.76 8.85
CA GLN A 163 -40.74 23.67 9.81
C GLN A 163 -40.85 24.87 10.78
N MET A 164 -39.92 25.84 10.72
CA MET A 164 -39.95 27.02 11.61
C MET A 164 -40.41 28.32 10.93
N GLU A 165 -40.64 28.34 9.62
CA GLU A 165 -41.09 29.57 8.91
C GLU A 165 -42.61 29.69 8.76
N HIS A 166 -43.41 28.78 9.32
CA HIS A 166 -44.88 28.80 9.16
C HIS A 166 -45.67 29.19 10.43
N ASP A 167 -45.00 29.68 11.47
CA ASP A 167 -45.64 30.13 12.73
C ASP A 167 -45.15 31.53 13.18
N SER A 168 -45.24 32.53 12.30
CA SER A 168 -45.06 33.95 12.66
C SER A 168 -45.97 34.86 11.84
#